data_AF-D2PC10-F1
#
_entry.id   AF-D2PC10-F1
#
_cell.length_a   1.000
_cell.length_b   1.000
_cell.length_c   1.000
_cell.angle_alpha   90.00
_cell.angle_beta   90.00
_cell.angle_gamma   90.00
#
_symmetry.space_group_name_H-M   'P 1'
#
loop_
_entity.id
_entity.type
_entity.pdbx_description
1 polymer ?
#
loop_
_entity_poly.entity_id
_entity_poly.type
_entity_poly.pdbx_seq_one_letter_code
_entity_poly.pdbx_strand_id
1 'polypeptide(L)'
;MISTQIPSKSYVKRLDVFYVLSEGVVVAGDVESKSRKGLLHYTRIVLDPLTMKITKASCDCEGYTFRHHCWHIETLKQLVVSDERVIEEVMKAKEELMRIEEDIASWG
;
A
#
# COMPACT_ATOMS: atom_id res chain seq x y z
N MET A 1 4.68 3.93 -14.77
CA MET A 1 4.57 3.61 -13.34
C MET A 1 5.35 4.68 -12.58
N ILE A 2 4.65 5.63 -11.97
CA ILE A 2 5.26 6.70 -11.17
C ILE A 2 5.29 6.18 -9.73
N SER A 3 6.49 5.87 -9.21
CA SER A 3 6.71 5.50 -7.81
C SER A 3 7.04 6.78 -7.05
N THR A 4 6.07 7.39 -6.38
CA THR A 4 6.33 8.55 -5.53
C THR A 4 6.85 8.05 -4.18
N GLN A 5 8.13 8.27 -3.88
CA GLN A 5 8.67 7.97 -2.55
C GLN A 5 8.15 8.98 -1.53
N ILE A 6 7.42 8.50 -0.52
CA ILE A 6 6.89 9.33 0.56
C ILE A 6 7.83 9.26 1.77
N PRO A 7 8.35 10.39 2.28
CA PRO A 7 9.08 10.44 3.54
C PRO A 7 8.19 9.94 4.67
N SER A 8 8.58 8.86 5.33
CA SER A 8 7.71 8.12 6.24
C SER A 8 8.27 8.09 7.67
N LYS A 9 7.42 7.73 8.65
CA LYS A 9 7.79 7.57 10.08
C LYS A 9 9.07 6.75 10.22
N SER A 10 9.85 6.95 11.29
CA SER A 10 11.19 6.34 11.46
C SER A 10 11.31 4.86 11.10
N TYR A 11 10.26 4.06 11.31
CA TYR A 11 10.22 2.63 10.99
C TYR A 11 9.94 2.34 9.52
N VAL A 12 9.18 3.15 8.80
CA VAL A 12 8.94 2.95 7.37
C VAL A 12 10.07 3.67 6.63
N LYS A 13 10.90 2.93 5.89
CA LYS A 13 12.07 3.49 5.19
C LYS A 13 11.76 3.91 3.76
N ARG A 14 10.78 3.25 3.17
CA ARG A 14 10.28 3.50 1.82
C ARG A 14 8.78 3.24 1.84
N LEU A 15 8.06 4.10 1.15
CA LEU A 15 6.63 3.95 0.92
C LEU A 15 6.34 4.40 -0.51
N ASP A 16 5.70 3.52 -1.26
CA ASP A 16 5.32 3.70 -2.65
C ASP A 16 3.81 3.43 -2.78
N VAL A 17 3.12 4.29 -3.52
CA VAL A 17 1.70 4.15 -3.84
C VAL A 17 1.55 4.06 -5.35
N PHE A 18 0.86 3.02 -5.82
CA PHE A 18 0.61 2.79 -7.25
C PHE A 18 -0.69 2.00 -7.43
N TYR A 19 -1.09 1.71 -8.66
CA TYR A 19 -2.25 0.86 -8.93
C TYR A 19 -1.90 -0.29 -9.88
N VAL A 20 -2.71 -1.34 -9.82
CA VAL A 20 -2.67 -2.49 -10.73
C VAL A 20 -4.10 -2.73 -11.20
N LEU A 21 -4.33 -2.69 -12.51
CA LEU A 21 -5.68 -2.81 -13.11
C LEU A 21 -6.46 -4.03 -12.59
N SER A 22 -5.80 -5.16 -12.37
CA SER A 22 -6.46 -6.38 -11.90
C SER A 22 -6.61 -6.51 -10.38
N GLU A 23 -6.10 -5.55 -9.59
CA GLU A 23 -6.10 -5.66 -8.12
C GLU A 23 -6.66 -4.43 -7.40
N GLY A 24 -6.36 -3.22 -7.87
CA GLY A 24 -6.68 -1.96 -7.20
C GLY A 24 -5.46 -1.10 -6.87
N VAL A 25 -5.60 -0.22 -5.87
CA VAL A 25 -4.52 0.66 -5.43
C VAL A 25 -3.64 -0.07 -4.43
N VAL A 26 -2.35 -0.18 -4.73
CA VAL A 26 -1.34 -0.84 -3.92
C VAL A 26 -0.56 0.20 -3.14
N VAL A 27 -0.47 -0.01 -1.83
CA VAL A 27 0.44 0.73 -0.95
C VAL A 27 1.49 -0.24 -0.46
N ALA A 28 2.73 -0.05 -0.90
CA ALA A 28 3.85 -0.91 -0.59
C ALA A 28 4.92 -0.13 0.17
N GLY A 29 5.61 -0.78 1.10
CA GLY A 29 6.70 -0.14 1.81
C GLY A 29 7.65 -1.12 2.50
N ASP A 30 8.85 -0.64 2.75
CA ASP A 30 9.83 -1.34 3.57
C ASP A 30 9.67 -0.86 5.00
N VAL A 31 9.17 -1.74 5.86
CA VAL A 31 8.94 -1.44 7.28
C VAL A 31 10.00 -2.14 8.12
N GLU A 32 10.74 -1.37 8.90
CA GLU A 32 11.76 -1.84 9.83
C GLU A 32 11.13 -2.55 11.03
N SER A 33 11.67 -3.71 11.35
CA SER A 33 11.27 -4.51 12.49
C SER A 33 11.47 -3.75 13.80
N LYS A 34 10.44 -3.81 14.67
CA LYS A 34 10.52 -3.28 16.04
C LYS A 34 11.60 -3.93 16.89
N SER A 35 11.84 -5.23 16.68
CA SER A 35 12.75 -6.03 17.52
C SER A 35 14.17 -6.02 17.00
N ARG A 36 14.40 -5.65 15.73
CA ARG A 36 15.72 -5.67 15.12
C ARG A 36 15.93 -4.50 14.16
N LYS A 37 16.76 -3.54 14.59
CA LYS A 37 17.22 -2.43 13.75
C LYS A 37 17.95 -2.95 12.51
N GLY A 38 17.66 -2.36 11.37
CA GLY A 38 18.21 -2.72 10.05
C GLY A 38 17.52 -3.91 9.38
N LEU A 39 16.63 -4.64 10.06
CA LEU A 39 15.82 -5.68 9.41
C LEU A 39 14.57 -5.04 8.83
N LEU A 40 14.50 -4.99 7.50
CA LEU A 40 13.36 -4.47 6.75
C LEU A 40 12.47 -5.60 6.26
N HIS A 41 11.17 -5.37 6.32
CA HIS A 41 10.17 -6.29 5.80
C HIS A 41 9.38 -5.61 4.70
N TYR A 42 9.42 -6.19 3.50
CA TYR A 42 8.59 -5.73 2.41
C TYR A 42 7.13 -6.03 2.74
N THR A 43 6.34 -4.97 2.79
CA THR A 43 4.96 -5.01 3.24
C THR A 43 4.10 -4.30 2.23
N ARG A 44 2.97 -4.89 1.85
CA ARG A 44 1.99 -4.25 0.97
C ARG A 44 0.57 -4.48 1.43
N ILE A 45 -0.30 -3.52 1.14
CA ILE A 45 -1.75 -3.63 1.22
C ILE A 45 -2.37 -3.19 -0.10
N VAL A 46 -3.51 -3.77 -0.44
CA VAL A 46 -4.28 -3.43 -1.65
C VAL A 46 -5.62 -2.89 -1.21
N LEU A 47 -5.97 -1.73 -1.74
CA LEU A 47 -7.24 -1.03 -1.55
C LEU A 47 -8.10 -1.23 -2.79
N ASP A 48 -9.33 -1.66 -2.57
CA ASP A 48 -10.36 -1.65 -3.60
C ASP A 48 -10.66 -0.20 -4.02
N PRO A 49 -10.56 0.16 -5.31
CA PRO A 49 -10.68 1.55 -5.73
C PRO A 49 -12.09 2.13 -5.53
N LEU A 50 -13.13 1.29 -5.49
CA LEU A 50 -14.51 1.72 -5.32
C LEU A 50 -14.85 1.99 -3.85
N THR A 51 -14.51 1.04 -2.98
CA THR A 51 -14.90 1.03 -1.57
C THR A 51 -13.81 1.53 -0.63
N MET A 52 -12.57 1.66 -1.10
CA MET A 52 -11.37 1.97 -0.31
C MET A 52 -11.09 0.98 0.83
N LYS A 53 -11.71 -0.20 0.80
CA LYS A 53 -11.46 -1.26 1.78
C LYS A 53 -10.20 -2.02 1.39
N ILE A 54 -9.45 -2.45 2.41
CA ILE A 54 -8.30 -3.32 2.21
C ILE A 54 -8.80 -4.71 1.79
N THR A 55 -8.42 -5.16 0.60
CA THR A 55 -8.81 -6.47 0.03
C THR A 55 -7.71 -7.50 0.16
N LYS A 56 -6.45 -7.07 0.08
CA LYS A 56 -5.28 -7.95 0.22
C LYS A 56 -4.22 -7.29 1.09
N ALA A 57 -3.43 -8.13 1.73
CA ALA A 57 -2.29 -7.75 2.54
C ALA A 57 -1.17 -8.78 2.30
N SER A 58 0.08 -8.37 2.37
CA SER A 58 1.20 -9.32 2.48
C SER A 58 2.41 -8.68 3.15
N CYS A 59 3.12 -9.45 3.94
CA CYS A 59 4.39 -9.08 4.55
C CYS A 59 5.31 -10.30 4.53
N ASP A 60 6.60 -10.11 4.26
CA ASP A 60 7.60 -11.19 4.22
C ASP A 60 8.09 -11.64 5.62
N CYS A 61 7.61 -11.01 6.70
CA CYS A 61 7.97 -11.40 8.05
C CYS A 61 7.33 -12.74 8.45
N GLU A 62 8.03 -13.50 9.29
CA GLU A 62 7.56 -14.79 9.81
C GLU A 62 6.17 -14.71 10.45
N GLY A 63 5.89 -13.64 11.21
CA GLY A 63 4.59 -13.46 11.85
C GLY A 63 3.43 -13.43 10.85
N TYR A 64 3.63 -12.83 9.67
CA TYR A 64 2.63 -12.82 8.61
C TYR A 64 2.58 -14.16 7.87
N THR A 65 3.73 -14.74 7.55
CA THR A 65 3.79 -16.04 6.87
C THR A 65 3.10 -17.15 7.66
N PHE A 66 3.26 -17.20 8.98
CA PHE A 66 2.70 -18.27 9.82
C PHE A 66 1.33 -17.96 10.42
N ARG A 67 0.96 -16.69 10.60
CA ARG A 67 -0.27 -16.30 11.30
C ARG A 67 -1.14 -15.30 10.56
N HIS A 68 -0.72 -14.84 9.38
CA HIS A 68 -1.39 -13.81 8.57
C HIS A 68 -1.69 -12.51 9.32
N HIS A 69 -0.95 -12.25 10.41
CA HIS A 69 -1.08 -11.05 11.22
C HIS A 69 0.30 -10.59 11.67
N CYS A 70 0.66 -9.34 11.36
CA CYS A 70 1.91 -8.75 11.79
C CYS A 70 1.78 -7.24 11.99
N TRP A 71 2.68 -6.68 12.79
CA TRP A 71 2.70 -5.26 13.08
C TRP A 71 3.02 -4.39 11.85
N HIS A 72 3.82 -4.89 10.89
CA HIS A 72 4.15 -4.14 9.68
C HIS A 72 2.90 -3.84 8.83
N ILE A 73 2.00 -4.82 8.70
CA ILE A 73 0.71 -4.62 8.02
C ILE A 73 -0.13 -3.57 8.76
N GLU A 74 -0.28 -3.69 10.08
CA GLU A 74 -1.02 -2.71 10.88
C GLU A 74 -0.44 -1.30 10.76
N THR A 75 0.89 -1.19 10.59
CA THR A 75 1.56 0.10 10.33
C THR A 75 1.11 0.71 9.00
N LEU A 76 1.08 -0.06 7.92
CA LEU A 76 0.57 0.43 6.63
C LEU A 76 -0.92 0.76 6.70
N LYS A 77 -1.74 -0.07 7.35
CA LYS A 77 -3.17 0.20 7.55
C LYS A 77 -3.40 1.53 8.26
N GLN A 78 -2.60 1.82 9.29
CA GLN A 78 -2.68 3.10 10.00
C GLN A 78 -2.24 4.26 9.10
N LEU A 79 -1.21 4.10 8.27
CA LEU A 79 -0.73 5.17 7.39
C LEU A 79 -1.81 5.59 6.38
N VAL A 80 -2.48 4.62 5.74
CA VAL A 80 -3.51 4.92 4.73
C VAL A 80 -4.78 5.58 5.29
N VAL A 81 -4.92 5.67 6.63
CA VAL A 81 -6.04 6.36 7.28
C VAL A 81 -5.64 7.60 8.09
N SER A 82 -4.35 7.82 8.34
CA SER A 82 -3.90 8.89 9.25
C SER A 82 -2.82 9.82 8.68
N ASP A 83 -2.16 9.44 7.60
CA ASP A 83 -1.15 10.28 6.96
C ASP A 83 -1.75 10.96 5.72
N GLU A 84 -1.96 12.27 5.80
CA GLU A 84 -2.61 13.07 4.75
C GLU A 84 -1.91 12.93 3.39
N ARG A 85 -0.57 12.82 3.38
CA ARG A 85 0.20 12.68 2.13
C ARG A 85 -0.01 11.32 1.49
N VAL A 86 -0.09 10.28 2.31
CA VAL A 86 -0.38 8.92 1.84
C VAL A 86 -1.81 8.85 1.31
N ILE A 87 -2.76 9.46 2.01
CA ILE A 87 -4.16 9.55 1.57
C ILE A 87 -4.25 10.27 0.22
N GLU A 88 -3.57 11.40 0.06
CA GLU A 88 -3.55 12.16 -1.19
C GLU A 88 -3.02 11.33 -2.36
N GLU A 89 -1.87 10.65 -2.19
CA GLU A 89 -1.29 9.81 -3.25
C GLU A 89 -2.16 8.59 -3.57
N VAL A 90 -2.81 7.99 -2.56
CA VAL A 90 -3.78 6.90 -2.76
C VAL A 90 -4.97 7.38 -3.59
N MET A 91 -5.47 8.59 -3.35
CA MET A 91 -6.58 9.16 -4.11
C MET A 91 -6.17 9.49 -5.55
N LYS A 92 -4.97 10.02 -5.77
CA LYS A 92 -4.43 10.22 -7.13
C LYS A 92 -4.33 8.90 -7.91
N ALA A 93 -3.77 7.87 -7.29
CA ALA A 93 -3.65 6.54 -7.89
C ALA A 93 -5.04 5.94 -8.20
N LYS A 94 -6.02 6.12 -7.32
CA LYS A 94 -7.42 5.75 -7.56
C LYS A 94 -7.99 6.48 -8.77
N GLU A 95 -7.89 7.81 -8.84
CA GLU A 95 -8.44 8.61 -9.94
C GLU A 95 -7.81 8.25 -11.28
N GLU A 96 -6.51 7.99 -11.30
CA GLU A 96 -5.82 7.51 -12.50
C GLU A 96 -6.32 6.13 -12.92
N LEU A 97 -6.42 5.18 -11.98
CA LEU A 97 -6.98 3.85 -12.25
C LEU A 97 -8.39 3.92 -12.82
N MET A 98 -9.29 4.67 -12.18
CA MET A 98 -10.69 4.79 -12.63
C MET A 98 -10.79 5.38 -14.04
N ARG A 99 -9.98 6.41 -14.36
CA ARG A 99 -9.93 6.98 -15.72
C ARG A 99 -9.51 5.96 -16.77
N ILE A 100 -8.54 5.11 -16.45
CA ILE A 100 -8.09 4.06 -17.36
C ILE A 100 -9.14 2.97 -17.50
N GLU A 101 -9.81 2.57 -16.42
CA GLU A 101 -10.90 1.58 -16.49
C GLU A 101 -12.08 2.10 -17.32
N GLU A 102 -12.44 3.38 -17.17
CA GLU A 102 -13.47 4.03 -18.00
C GLU A 102 -13.07 4.10 -19.48
N ASP A 103 -11.81 4.44 -19.78
CA ASP A 103 -11.29 4.43 -21.15
C ASP A 103 -11.35 3.02 -21.76
N ILE A 104 -10.87 2.00 -21.04
CA ILE A 104 -10.94 0.60 -21.49
C ILE A 104 -12.39 0.16 -21.72
N ALA A 105 -13.30 0.48 -20.80
CA ALA A 105 -14.71 0.14 -20.92
C ALA A 105 -15.38 0.82 -22.13
N SER A 106 -14.86 1.97 -22.57
CA SER A 106 -15.35 2.67 -23.75
C SER A 106 -14.98 1.99 -25.08
N TRP A 107 -14.04 1.04 -25.08
CA TRP A 107 -13.57 0.36 -26.29
C TRP A 107 -14.47 -0.78 -26.79
N GLY A 108 -15.42 -1.26 -25.97
CA GLY A 108 -16.40 -2.29 -26.34
C GLY A 108 -15.90 -3.72 -26.20
#